data_AF-A0A6A7SK26-F1
#
_entry.id   AF-A0A6A7SK26-F1
#
_cell.length_a   1.000
_cell.length_b   1.000
_cell.length_c   1.000
_cell.angle_alpha   90.00
_cell.angle_beta   90.00
_cell.angle_gamma   90.00
#
_symmetry.space_group_name_H-M   'P 1'
#
loop_
_entity.id
_entity.type
_entity.pdbx_description
1 polymer ?
#
loop_
_entity_poly.entity_id
_entity_poly.type
_entity_poly.pdbx_seq_one_letter_code
_entity_poly.pdbx_strand_id
1 'polypeptide(L)'
;MQNTSAAGVNLSDADSRIDLGQVDISSTGGEGISLSNANQVGSFHISGGTITDTDSTGIHIGNVASGTITGVTIDTVLNGDGIMLSNVGDFSDDAGATKDFVIDGVTIDNVGSGAGDEGISIINGEAIRIVDATVSGTGGNALGLGGQGIDVDNATISDFGGNGIRIADSNGSSGDTWGGINVNGGTIDTTGGGFGIVFDDGPGSASGVTITGDGYGVMVYGSGSPAFTRVTLDNLDIDVDHVGVSLNQNGTVGPSSNVTLDDSTIASGTASVDGTGILIEGDVTVDGAGNTVSLQGTGGETACDTTNAGTVTGSIAYNGGNSCP
;
A
#
# COMPACT_ATOMS: atom_id res chain seq x y z
N MET A 1 0.61 4.35 -30.83
CA MET A 1 1.43 5.47 -31.35
C MET A 1 2.89 5.18 -31.08
N GLN A 2 3.81 5.64 -31.94
CA GLN A 2 5.24 5.34 -31.82
C GLN A 2 6.07 6.63 -32.00
N ASN A 3 7.17 6.76 -31.25
CA ASN A 3 8.21 7.77 -31.43
C ASN A 3 7.69 9.22 -31.37
N THR A 4 7.02 9.58 -30.27
CA THR A 4 6.61 10.97 -30.03
C THR A 4 7.62 11.67 -29.13
N SER A 5 7.86 12.97 -29.31
CA SER A 5 8.71 13.77 -28.41
C SER A 5 7.93 14.38 -27.23
N ALA A 6 6.69 13.96 -27.05
CA ALA A 6 5.71 14.46 -26.09
C ALA A 6 4.82 13.29 -25.65
N ALA A 7 3.83 13.55 -24.79
CA ALA A 7 2.90 12.52 -24.36
C ALA A 7 2.27 11.77 -25.55
N GLY A 8 2.06 10.47 -25.39
CA GLY A 8 1.35 9.66 -26.37
C GLY A 8 -0.05 10.23 -26.56
N VAL A 9 -0.91 10.10 -25.56
CA VAL A 9 -2.24 10.71 -25.56
C VAL A 9 -2.29 11.83 -24.54
N ASN A 10 -2.58 13.06 -24.97
CA ASN A 10 -2.80 14.20 -24.08
C ASN A 10 -4.24 14.69 -24.20
N LEU A 11 -4.97 14.61 -23.09
CA LEU A 11 -6.36 15.03 -23.00
C LEU A 11 -6.43 16.22 -22.05
N SER A 12 -6.31 17.42 -22.59
CA SER A 12 -6.57 18.67 -21.85
C SER A 12 -8.01 19.12 -22.10
N ASP A 13 -8.71 19.58 -21.06
CA ASP A 13 -10.07 20.17 -21.13
C ASP A 13 -11.24 19.21 -21.44
N ALA A 14 -11.27 18.02 -20.86
CA ALA A 14 -12.42 17.12 -20.95
C ALA A 14 -13.41 17.31 -19.78
N ASP A 15 -14.66 17.66 -20.05
CA ASP A 15 -15.61 18.09 -19.00
C ASP A 15 -16.53 16.99 -18.46
N SER A 16 -16.59 15.78 -19.05
CA SER A 16 -17.59 14.78 -18.61
C SER A 16 -17.13 13.33 -18.64
N ARG A 17 -16.63 12.84 -19.78
CA ARG A 17 -16.27 11.43 -19.93
C ARG A 17 -15.19 11.23 -21.00
N ILE A 18 -14.20 10.41 -20.69
CA ILE A 18 -13.18 9.92 -21.60
C ILE A 18 -13.23 8.40 -21.62
N ASP A 19 -13.33 7.80 -22.79
CA ASP A 19 -13.19 6.35 -22.99
C ASP A 19 -12.08 6.09 -24.02
N LEU A 20 -11.04 5.37 -23.58
CA LEU A 20 -10.00 4.80 -24.42
C LEU A 20 -10.20 3.29 -24.46
N GLY A 21 -10.29 2.73 -25.67
CA GLY A 21 -10.28 1.27 -25.84
C GLY A 21 -8.87 0.72 -25.63
N GLN A 22 -8.52 -0.34 -26.38
CA GLN A 22 -7.15 -0.81 -26.44
C GLN A 22 -6.26 0.26 -27.08
N VAL A 23 -5.27 0.76 -26.34
CA VAL A 23 -4.31 1.75 -26.84
C VAL A 23 -2.90 1.18 -26.68
N ASP A 24 -2.21 1.01 -27.80
CA ASP A 24 -0.79 0.64 -27.81
C ASP A 24 0.08 1.88 -28.04
N ILE A 25 0.95 2.21 -27.09
CA ILE A 25 1.84 3.38 -27.09
C ILE A 25 3.27 2.89 -26.87
N SER A 26 4.21 3.38 -27.67
CA SER A 26 5.62 3.08 -27.48
C SER A 26 6.51 4.30 -27.73
N SER A 27 7.61 4.40 -26.99
CA SER A 27 8.70 5.36 -27.24
C SER A 27 8.21 6.81 -27.22
N THR A 28 7.76 7.28 -26.05
CA THR A 28 7.26 8.64 -25.85
C THR A 28 8.26 9.49 -25.06
N GLY A 29 8.54 10.71 -25.53
CA GLY A 29 9.38 11.70 -24.86
C GLY A 29 8.73 12.37 -23.63
N GLY A 30 7.63 11.81 -23.15
CA GLY A 30 6.79 12.28 -22.04
C GLY A 30 5.90 11.12 -21.58
N GLU A 31 4.74 11.41 -20.99
CA GLU A 31 3.85 10.37 -20.48
C GLU A 31 3.25 9.49 -21.60
N GLY A 32 2.91 8.25 -21.28
CA GLY A 32 2.11 7.44 -22.22
C GLY A 32 0.74 8.08 -22.44
N ILE A 33 0.01 8.27 -21.34
CA ILE A 33 -1.29 8.95 -21.31
C ILE A 33 -1.26 10.02 -20.22
N SER A 34 -1.63 11.26 -20.56
CA SER A 34 -1.69 12.37 -19.62
C SER A 34 -3.07 13.03 -19.63
N LEU A 35 -3.69 13.06 -18.45
CA LEU A 35 -4.88 13.82 -18.07
C LEU A 35 -4.55 14.65 -16.81
N SER A 36 -3.43 15.36 -16.83
CA SER A 36 -2.88 16.06 -15.65
C SER A 36 -3.38 17.50 -15.47
N ASN A 37 -3.92 18.13 -16.52
CA ASN A 37 -4.28 19.55 -16.55
C ASN A 37 -5.78 19.82 -16.70
N ALA A 38 -6.65 18.84 -16.45
CA ALA A 38 -8.11 19.03 -16.54
C ALA A 38 -8.66 19.69 -15.26
N ASN A 39 -9.64 20.59 -15.41
CA ASN A 39 -10.25 21.29 -14.28
C ASN A 39 -11.10 20.37 -13.39
N GLN A 40 -11.81 19.40 -13.99
CA GLN A 40 -12.37 18.20 -13.35
C GLN A 40 -12.99 17.31 -14.44
N VAL A 41 -12.64 16.02 -14.50
CA VAL A 41 -13.32 15.07 -15.42
C VAL A 41 -14.27 14.20 -14.62
N GLY A 42 -15.51 14.04 -15.10
CA GLY A 42 -16.49 13.17 -14.46
C GLY A 42 -16.05 11.69 -14.42
N SER A 43 -15.63 11.15 -15.57
CA SER A 43 -15.15 9.76 -15.66
C SER A 43 -14.03 9.55 -16.68
N PHE A 44 -13.07 8.69 -16.34
CA PHE A 44 -12.00 8.24 -17.24
C PHE A 44 -11.96 6.71 -17.32
N HIS A 45 -11.97 6.15 -18.53
CA HIS A 45 -11.89 4.72 -18.75
C HIS A 45 -10.80 4.39 -19.76
N ILE A 46 -9.96 3.42 -19.44
CA ILE A 46 -9.08 2.73 -20.38
C ILE A 46 -9.18 1.21 -20.19
N SER A 47 -9.17 0.47 -21.30
CA SER A 47 -9.27 -0.99 -21.27
C SER A 47 -8.31 -1.64 -22.27
N GLY A 48 -7.34 -2.39 -21.74
CA GLY A 48 -6.34 -3.12 -22.52
C GLY A 48 -5.29 -2.23 -23.18
N GLY A 49 -4.32 -2.88 -23.79
CA GLY A 49 -3.25 -2.25 -24.56
C GLY A 49 -1.92 -2.26 -23.83
N THR A 50 -0.88 -1.82 -24.53
CA THR A 50 0.49 -1.78 -24.00
C THR A 50 1.03 -0.37 -24.06
N ILE A 51 1.62 0.10 -22.96
CA ILE A 51 2.37 1.35 -22.89
C ILE A 51 3.81 0.98 -22.57
N THR A 52 4.76 1.35 -23.45
CA THR A 52 6.16 0.96 -23.25
C THR A 52 7.13 2.05 -23.66
N ASP A 53 8.33 2.01 -23.07
CA ASP A 53 9.42 2.96 -23.34
C ASP A 53 8.95 4.43 -23.20
N THR A 54 8.40 4.78 -22.04
CA THR A 54 8.01 6.17 -21.76
C THR A 54 9.12 6.89 -21.01
N ASP A 55 9.48 8.09 -21.44
CA ASP A 55 10.51 8.90 -20.77
C ASP A 55 10.04 9.42 -19.39
N SER A 56 8.71 9.47 -19.18
CA SER A 56 8.03 9.87 -17.94
C SER A 56 6.92 8.86 -17.57
N THR A 57 5.99 9.23 -16.69
CA THR A 57 4.90 8.37 -16.17
C THR A 57 4.15 7.62 -17.27
N GLY A 58 3.88 6.33 -17.08
CA GLY A 58 3.10 5.54 -18.05
C GLY A 58 1.69 6.11 -18.25
N ILE A 59 0.92 6.20 -17.17
CA ILE A 59 -0.41 6.82 -17.14
C ILE A 59 -0.48 7.84 -16.00
N HIS A 60 -0.70 9.11 -16.32
CA HIS A 60 -0.93 10.16 -15.34
C HIS A 60 -2.37 10.70 -15.44
N ILE A 61 -3.17 10.45 -14.40
CA ILE A 61 -4.56 10.91 -14.29
C ILE A 61 -4.69 11.89 -13.13
N GLY A 62 -5.16 13.10 -13.42
CA GLY A 62 -5.43 14.15 -12.45
C GLY A 62 -6.89 14.60 -12.43
N ASN A 63 -7.42 14.92 -11.25
CA ASN A 63 -8.74 15.56 -11.06
C ASN A 63 -9.91 14.80 -11.71
N VAL A 64 -9.98 13.48 -11.51
CA VAL A 64 -11.03 12.62 -12.06
C VAL A 64 -11.93 12.09 -10.93
N ALA A 65 -13.25 12.21 -11.08
CA ALA A 65 -14.18 11.79 -10.01
C ALA A 65 -14.40 10.28 -9.93
N SER A 66 -14.30 9.55 -11.05
CA SER A 66 -14.48 8.08 -11.11
C SER A 66 -13.85 7.50 -12.36
N GLY A 67 -13.63 6.18 -12.42
CA GLY A 67 -13.03 5.63 -13.64
C GLY A 67 -12.51 4.22 -13.54
N THR A 68 -11.90 3.76 -14.62
CA THR A 68 -11.28 2.44 -14.70
C THR A 68 -9.99 2.46 -15.52
N ILE A 69 -8.96 1.76 -15.05
CA ILE A 69 -7.78 1.34 -15.83
C ILE A 69 -7.74 -0.18 -15.77
N THR A 70 -8.14 -0.86 -16.84
CA THR A 70 -8.32 -2.32 -16.81
C THR A 70 -7.42 -3.03 -17.83
N GLY A 71 -6.66 -4.04 -17.41
CA GLY A 71 -5.94 -4.94 -18.31
C GLY A 71 -4.82 -4.28 -19.13
N VAL A 72 -4.31 -3.13 -18.69
CA VAL A 72 -3.21 -2.42 -19.37
C VAL A 72 -1.87 -3.00 -18.91
N THR A 73 -0.97 -3.24 -19.87
CA THR A 73 0.42 -3.56 -19.60
C THR A 73 1.27 -2.31 -19.75
N ILE A 74 2.05 -1.98 -18.73
CA ILE A 74 3.05 -0.90 -18.74
C ILE A 74 4.42 -1.55 -18.53
N ASP A 75 5.34 -1.32 -19.46
CA ASP A 75 6.68 -1.90 -19.39
C ASP A 75 7.72 -0.85 -19.80
N THR A 76 8.71 -0.63 -18.95
CA THR A 76 9.79 0.33 -19.18
C THR A 76 9.30 1.78 -19.15
N VAL A 77 9.20 2.30 -17.92
CA VAL A 77 9.05 3.72 -17.62
C VAL A 77 10.43 4.23 -17.18
N LEU A 78 11.03 5.18 -17.89
CA LEU A 78 12.42 5.58 -17.61
C LEU A 78 12.54 6.47 -16.36
N ASN A 79 11.55 7.35 -16.12
CA ASN A 79 11.53 8.25 -14.96
C ASN A 79 10.07 8.45 -14.51
N GLY A 80 9.78 8.41 -13.22
CA GLY A 80 8.42 8.52 -12.68
C GLY A 80 7.67 7.19 -12.65
N ASP A 81 6.34 7.28 -12.48
CA ASP A 81 5.54 6.13 -12.07
C ASP A 81 4.98 5.30 -13.23
N GLY A 82 4.63 4.04 -12.97
CA GLY A 82 3.81 3.25 -13.89
C GLY A 82 2.44 3.92 -14.09
N ILE A 83 1.71 4.07 -12.99
CA ILE A 83 0.45 4.81 -12.92
C ILE A 83 0.53 5.85 -11.80
N MET A 84 0.22 7.11 -12.12
CA MET A 84 0.09 8.19 -11.15
C MET A 84 -1.35 8.70 -11.14
N LEU A 85 -2.01 8.61 -9.99
CA LEU A 85 -3.31 9.22 -9.72
C LEU A 85 -3.13 10.41 -8.78
N SER A 86 -3.56 11.60 -9.21
CA SER A 86 -3.51 12.80 -8.38
C SER A 86 -4.89 13.45 -8.24
N ASN A 87 -5.35 13.61 -7.01
CA ASN A 87 -6.70 14.13 -6.71
C ASN A 87 -7.81 13.37 -7.46
N VAL A 88 -7.73 12.04 -7.44
CA VAL A 88 -8.71 11.14 -8.08
C VAL A 88 -9.67 10.61 -7.02
N GLY A 89 -10.95 10.55 -7.35
CA GLY A 89 -12.02 10.28 -6.41
C GLY A 89 -12.94 11.48 -6.25
N ASP A 90 -14.08 11.26 -5.58
CA ASP A 90 -15.06 12.30 -5.35
C ASP A 90 -14.94 12.90 -3.95
N PHE A 91 -14.39 14.11 -3.88
CA PHE A 91 -14.28 14.92 -2.66
C PHE A 91 -15.61 15.49 -2.14
N SER A 92 -16.75 15.10 -2.72
CA SER A 92 -18.07 15.57 -2.27
C SER A 92 -18.75 14.52 -1.39
N ASP A 93 -19.20 14.93 -0.20
CA ASP A 93 -19.91 14.13 0.82
C ASP A 93 -21.25 13.51 0.35
N ASP A 94 -21.54 13.50 -0.95
CA ASP A 94 -22.78 12.96 -1.50
C ASP A 94 -22.71 11.42 -1.51
N ALA A 95 -23.12 10.85 -0.39
CA ALA A 95 -23.22 9.44 -0.02
C ALA A 95 -24.14 8.55 -0.91
N GLY A 96 -24.23 8.83 -2.21
CA GLY A 96 -25.27 8.29 -3.09
C GLY A 96 -24.80 7.56 -4.35
N ALA A 97 -23.52 7.58 -4.72
CA ALA A 97 -23.03 6.85 -5.88
C ALA A 97 -21.66 6.22 -5.58
N THR A 98 -21.50 4.94 -5.92
CA THR A 98 -20.19 4.25 -6.01
C THR A 98 -19.36 4.95 -7.08
N LYS A 99 -18.65 6.00 -6.69
CA LYS A 99 -17.76 6.79 -7.55
C LYS A 99 -16.35 6.24 -7.43
N ASP A 100 -16.23 4.92 -7.54
CA ASP A 100 -14.96 4.24 -7.42
C ASP A 100 -14.08 4.57 -8.63
N PHE A 101 -12.78 4.72 -8.39
CA PHE A 101 -11.78 4.56 -9.44
C PHE A 101 -11.14 3.18 -9.30
N VAL A 102 -11.17 2.37 -10.36
CA VAL A 102 -10.71 0.98 -10.30
C VAL A 102 -9.51 0.76 -11.22
N ILE A 103 -8.40 0.32 -10.67
CA ILE A 103 -7.25 -0.22 -11.41
C ILE A 103 -7.35 -1.74 -11.33
N ASP A 104 -7.59 -2.43 -12.44
CA ASP A 104 -7.96 -3.85 -12.45
C ASP A 104 -7.11 -4.66 -13.44
N GLY A 105 -6.44 -5.70 -12.97
CA GLY A 105 -5.72 -6.64 -13.81
C GLY A 105 -4.58 -6.01 -14.63
N VAL A 106 -3.98 -4.93 -14.13
CA VAL A 106 -2.85 -4.26 -14.78
C VAL A 106 -1.54 -5.02 -14.54
N THR A 107 -0.62 -4.92 -15.48
CA THR A 107 0.75 -5.41 -15.30
C THR A 107 1.71 -4.25 -15.48
N ILE A 108 2.57 -3.99 -14.51
CA ILE A 108 3.54 -2.90 -14.51
C ILE A 108 4.91 -3.48 -14.23
N ASP A 109 5.87 -3.24 -15.12
CA ASP A 109 7.24 -3.72 -14.99
C ASP A 109 8.27 -2.65 -15.40
N ASN A 110 9.47 -2.75 -14.84
CA ASN A 110 10.62 -1.90 -15.17
C ASN A 110 10.33 -0.39 -15.04
N VAL A 111 9.98 0.07 -13.84
CA VAL A 111 9.63 1.46 -13.54
C VAL A 111 10.78 2.18 -12.83
N GLY A 112 11.47 3.03 -13.59
CA GLY A 112 12.45 3.96 -13.09
C GLY A 112 13.59 3.32 -12.30
N SER A 113 14.33 4.15 -11.58
CA SER A 113 15.41 3.69 -10.68
C SER A 113 15.59 4.58 -9.45
N GLY A 114 14.86 5.69 -9.39
CA GLY A 114 14.82 6.60 -8.26
C GLY A 114 13.84 6.12 -7.18
N ALA A 115 14.08 6.53 -5.94
CA ALA A 115 13.27 6.14 -4.79
C ALA A 115 11.81 6.62 -4.82
N GLY A 116 11.47 7.55 -5.72
CA GLY A 116 10.11 8.04 -5.95
C GLY A 116 9.52 7.61 -7.30
N ASP A 117 10.14 6.62 -7.96
CA ASP A 117 9.58 6.02 -9.17
C ASP A 117 8.75 4.79 -8.73
N GLU A 118 7.44 4.97 -8.55
CA GLU A 118 6.55 3.95 -8.02
C GLU A 118 5.81 3.17 -9.13
N GLY A 119 5.48 1.91 -8.89
CA GLY A 119 4.63 1.16 -9.82
C GLY A 119 3.25 1.82 -9.95
N ILE A 120 2.57 2.03 -8.83
CA ILE A 120 1.35 2.85 -8.74
C ILE A 120 1.51 3.86 -7.60
N SER A 121 1.39 5.15 -7.93
CA SER A 121 1.39 6.26 -6.99
C SER A 121 0.01 6.88 -6.90
N ILE A 122 -0.54 6.97 -5.69
CA ILE A 122 -1.80 7.65 -5.40
C ILE A 122 -1.53 8.80 -4.45
N ILE A 123 -1.84 10.01 -4.91
CA ILE A 123 -1.65 11.25 -4.16
C ILE A 123 -3.00 11.91 -3.96
N ASN A 124 -3.44 11.97 -2.70
CA ASN A 124 -4.72 12.55 -2.31
C ASN A 124 -5.90 11.88 -3.05
N GLY A 125 -5.94 10.54 -2.98
CA GLY A 125 -6.98 9.72 -3.59
C GLY A 125 -8.17 9.45 -2.67
N GLU A 126 -9.33 9.20 -3.26
CA GLU A 126 -10.54 8.79 -2.55
C GLU A 126 -11.31 7.70 -3.30
N ALA A 127 -11.77 6.66 -2.59
CA ALA A 127 -12.59 5.59 -3.15
C ALA A 127 -11.90 4.85 -4.33
N ILE A 128 -10.66 4.38 -4.11
CA ILE A 128 -9.85 3.74 -5.16
C ILE A 128 -9.69 2.27 -4.86
N ARG A 129 -9.87 1.42 -5.86
CA ARG A 129 -9.61 -0.02 -5.75
C ARG A 129 -8.53 -0.44 -6.73
N ILE A 130 -7.48 -1.09 -6.23
CA ILE A 130 -6.42 -1.72 -7.02
C ILE A 130 -6.64 -3.22 -6.91
N VAL A 131 -7.07 -3.87 -7.99
CA VAL A 131 -7.50 -5.27 -7.99
C VAL A 131 -6.65 -6.07 -8.97
N ASP A 132 -6.18 -7.25 -8.56
CA ASP A 132 -5.46 -8.21 -9.41
C ASP A 132 -4.25 -7.59 -10.15
N ALA A 133 -3.63 -6.55 -9.57
CA ALA A 133 -2.49 -5.87 -10.17
C ALA A 133 -1.21 -6.69 -9.99
N THR A 134 -0.38 -6.76 -11.03
CA THR A 134 0.98 -7.31 -10.97
C THR A 134 1.98 -6.17 -11.15
N VAL A 135 2.86 -5.96 -10.16
CA VAL A 135 3.85 -4.88 -10.17
C VAL A 135 5.24 -5.44 -9.88
N SER A 136 6.20 -5.16 -10.75
CA SER A 136 7.60 -5.56 -10.58
C SER A 136 8.59 -4.54 -11.11
N GLY A 137 9.87 -4.69 -10.73
CA GLY A 137 10.98 -3.94 -11.30
C GLY A 137 10.90 -2.44 -11.03
N THR A 138 10.52 -2.01 -9.82
CA THR A 138 10.34 -0.58 -9.50
C THR A 138 11.55 0.01 -8.77
N GLY A 139 11.95 1.24 -9.12
CA GLY A 139 13.03 1.96 -8.42
C GLY A 139 12.67 2.37 -6.99
N GLY A 140 11.40 2.74 -6.78
CA GLY A 140 10.82 3.13 -5.49
C GLY A 140 9.91 2.04 -4.92
N ASN A 141 8.78 2.46 -4.34
CA ASN A 141 7.78 1.52 -3.83
C ASN A 141 7.02 0.86 -4.99
N ALA A 142 6.56 -0.38 -4.83
CA ALA A 142 5.67 -0.94 -5.85
C ALA A 142 4.32 -0.19 -5.84
N LEU A 143 3.77 0.05 -4.65
CA LEU A 143 2.59 0.89 -4.44
C LEU A 143 2.89 1.99 -3.39
N GLY A 144 2.74 3.26 -3.78
CA GLY A 144 2.77 4.43 -2.89
C GLY A 144 1.36 5.00 -2.73
N LEU A 145 0.78 4.92 -1.53
CA LEU A 145 -0.63 5.19 -1.30
C LEU A 145 -0.83 6.35 -0.31
N GLY A 146 -1.58 7.37 -0.74
CA GLY A 146 -2.02 8.48 0.09
C GLY A 146 -3.46 8.91 -0.22
N GLY A 147 -4.32 8.94 0.78
CA GLY A 147 -5.74 9.22 0.62
C GLY A 147 -6.67 8.57 1.66
N GLN A 148 -7.91 8.31 1.27
CA GLN A 148 -8.92 7.63 2.08
C GLN A 148 -9.73 6.64 1.25
N GLY A 149 -10.12 5.51 1.83
CA GLY A 149 -10.85 4.47 1.10
C GLY A 149 -10.13 3.94 -0.11
N ILE A 150 -8.90 3.49 0.12
CA ILE A 150 -8.11 2.82 -0.90
C ILE A 150 -8.00 1.36 -0.51
N ASP A 151 -8.50 0.47 -1.36
CA ASP A 151 -8.37 -0.97 -1.19
C ASP A 151 -7.42 -1.55 -2.24
N VAL A 152 -6.47 -2.37 -1.80
CA VAL A 152 -5.60 -3.18 -2.65
C VAL A 152 -6.01 -4.64 -2.48
N ASP A 153 -6.59 -5.23 -3.52
CA ASP A 153 -7.11 -6.59 -3.50
C ASP A 153 -6.28 -7.51 -4.42
N ASN A 154 -5.73 -8.57 -3.84
CA ASN A 154 -5.06 -9.66 -4.57
C ASN A 154 -3.91 -9.20 -5.50
N ALA A 155 -3.10 -8.24 -5.06
CA ALA A 155 -1.94 -7.77 -5.82
C ALA A 155 -0.76 -8.77 -5.74
N THR A 156 0.02 -8.87 -6.82
CA THR A 156 1.28 -9.61 -6.89
C THR A 156 2.44 -8.64 -7.06
N ILE A 157 3.33 -8.57 -6.07
CA ILE A 157 4.40 -7.56 -6.01
C ILE A 157 5.76 -8.24 -5.83
N SER A 158 6.78 -7.78 -6.56
CA SER A 158 8.16 -8.28 -6.45
C SER A 158 9.18 -7.25 -6.96
N ASP A 159 10.47 -7.45 -6.69
CA ASP A 159 11.59 -6.67 -7.28
C ASP A 159 11.40 -5.14 -7.21
N PHE A 160 11.35 -4.61 -5.99
CA PHE A 160 11.19 -3.17 -5.72
C PHE A 160 12.39 -2.63 -4.95
N GLY A 161 12.79 -1.38 -5.24
CA GLY A 161 13.90 -0.70 -4.57
C GLY A 161 13.54 -0.02 -3.24
N GLY A 162 12.25 0.27 -3.03
CA GLY A 162 11.69 0.89 -1.83
C GLY A 162 11.00 -0.13 -0.91
N ASN A 163 9.66 -0.08 -0.86
CA ASN A 163 8.82 -1.04 -0.15
C ASN A 163 7.82 -1.68 -1.12
N GLY A 164 7.24 -2.82 -0.77
CA GLY A 164 6.16 -3.41 -1.56
C GLY A 164 4.97 -2.45 -1.60
N ILE A 165 4.40 -2.16 -0.43
CA ILE A 165 3.31 -1.20 -0.27
C ILE A 165 3.69 -0.20 0.82
N ARG A 166 3.62 1.09 0.52
CA ARG A 166 3.79 2.17 1.50
C ARG A 166 2.53 3.01 1.59
N ILE A 167 1.95 3.05 2.78
CA ILE A 167 0.78 3.83 3.15
C ILE A 167 1.28 5.08 3.87
N ALA A 168 1.47 6.15 3.11
CA ALA A 168 2.18 7.34 3.56
C ALA A 168 1.29 8.36 4.27
N ASP A 169 0.01 8.41 3.89
CA ASP A 169 -0.98 9.35 4.43
C ASP A 169 -2.38 8.73 4.32
N SER A 170 -2.93 8.21 5.42
CA SER A 170 -4.31 7.75 5.47
C SER A 170 -5.19 8.72 6.26
N ASN A 171 -6.05 9.46 5.56
CA ASN A 171 -6.87 10.53 6.16
C ASN A 171 -8.27 10.07 6.61
N GLY A 172 -8.62 8.80 6.42
CA GLY A 172 -9.95 8.27 6.77
C GLY A 172 -10.13 7.97 8.26
N SER A 173 -11.35 7.60 8.67
CA SER A 173 -11.62 6.96 9.97
C SER A 173 -12.16 5.55 9.77
N SER A 174 -11.81 4.61 10.66
CA SER A 174 -12.54 3.32 10.67
C SER A 174 -14.00 3.57 11.08
N GLY A 175 -14.93 3.22 10.18
CA GLY A 175 -16.38 3.45 10.31
C GLY A 175 -16.96 4.58 9.44
N ASP A 176 -16.14 5.40 8.79
CA ASP A 176 -16.61 6.37 7.79
C ASP A 176 -16.95 5.66 6.47
N THR A 177 -17.79 6.28 5.63
CA THR A 177 -18.23 5.73 4.33
C THR A 177 -17.07 5.28 3.44
N TRP A 178 -15.90 5.92 3.57
CA TRP A 178 -14.72 5.66 2.75
C TRP A 178 -13.61 4.92 3.52
N GLY A 179 -13.52 4.97 4.85
CA GLY A 179 -12.56 4.14 5.61
C GLY A 179 -11.06 4.48 5.39
N GLY A 180 -10.17 3.66 5.99
CA GLY A 180 -8.72 3.79 5.88
C GLY A 180 -8.15 3.19 4.58
N ILE A 181 -6.85 2.89 4.56
CA ILE A 181 -6.20 2.20 3.42
C ILE A 181 -6.02 0.71 3.77
N ASN A 182 -6.57 -0.18 2.95
CA ASN A 182 -6.61 -1.61 3.23
C ASN A 182 -5.88 -2.43 2.15
N VAL A 183 -5.23 -3.50 2.56
CA VAL A 183 -4.57 -4.49 1.70
C VAL A 183 -5.19 -5.86 1.99
N ASN A 184 -5.84 -6.46 1.01
CA ASN A 184 -6.58 -7.71 1.16
C ASN A 184 -6.05 -8.77 0.19
N GLY A 185 -5.43 -9.81 0.72
CA GLY A 185 -4.86 -10.89 -0.08
C GLY A 185 -3.60 -10.48 -0.85
N GLY A 186 -3.17 -11.36 -1.73
CA GLY A 186 -2.02 -11.13 -2.60
C GLY A 186 -0.69 -11.61 -2.03
N THR A 187 0.37 -11.40 -2.80
CA THR A 187 1.72 -11.88 -2.50
C THR A 187 2.75 -10.77 -2.69
N ILE A 188 3.66 -10.62 -1.75
CA ILE A 188 4.76 -9.66 -1.81
C ILE A 188 6.08 -10.40 -1.62
N ASP A 189 6.94 -10.39 -2.64
CA ASP A 189 8.31 -10.90 -2.56
C ASP A 189 9.27 -9.75 -2.29
N THR A 190 9.83 -9.73 -1.08
CA THR A 190 10.77 -8.73 -0.57
C THR A 190 12.22 -9.01 -0.96
N THR A 191 12.46 -10.04 -1.78
CA THR A 191 13.79 -10.35 -2.32
C THR A 191 14.37 -9.14 -3.03
N GLY A 192 15.48 -8.61 -2.52
CA GLY A 192 16.13 -7.40 -3.07
C GLY A 192 16.00 -6.15 -2.20
N GLY A 193 15.15 -6.17 -1.16
CA GLY A 193 15.15 -5.17 -0.09
C GLY A 193 13.78 -4.59 0.26
N GLY A 194 13.73 -3.82 1.36
CA GLY A 194 12.54 -3.10 1.82
C GLY A 194 11.63 -3.87 2.78
N PHE A 195 10.56 -3.20 3.21
CA PHE A 195 9.43 -3.85 3.89
C PHE A 195 8.40 -4.28 2.86
N GLY A 196 7.72 -5.40 3.12
CA GLY A 196 6.55 -5.81 2.34
C GLY A 196 5.43 -4.76 2.43
N ILE A 197 5.04 -4.37 3.65
CA ILE A 197 4.03 -3.33 3.89
C ILE A 197 4.51 -2.35 4.95
N VAL A 198 4.33 -1.05 4.70
CA VAL A 198 4.61 0.03 5.66
C VAL A 198 3.35 0.87 5.87
N PHE A 199 2.93 1.02 7.11
CA PHE A 199 1.94 2.01 7.56
C PHE A 199 2.67 3.17 8.22
N ASP A 200 2.69 4.36 7.60
CA ASP A 200 3.35 5.54 8.17
C ASP A 200 2.39 6.50 8.88
N ASP A 201 1.13 6.58 8.43
CA ASP A 201 0.11 7.46 9.01
C ASP A 201 -1.32 6.94 8.78
N GLY A 202 -2.20 7.25 9.73
CA GLY A 202 -3.64 7.01 9.66
C GLY A 202 -4.11 5.58 9.95
N PRO A 203 -5.39 5.28 9.69
CA PRO A 203 -5.93 3.93 9.80
C PRO A 203 -5.64 3.09 8.57
N GLY A 204 -5.44 1.80 8.79
CA GLY A 204 -5.35 0.86 7.68
C GLY A 204 -5.40 -0.57 8.13
N SER A 205 -5.44 -1.47 7.16
CA SER A 205 -5.40 -2.90 7.44
C SER A 205 -4.60 -3.68 6.40
N ALA A 206 -4.06 -4.81 6.83
CA ALA A 206 -3.55 -5.84 5.95
C ALA A 206 -4.17 -7.17 6.38
N SER A 207 -4.89 -7.83 5.49
CA SER A 207 -5.54 -9.12 5.75
C SER A 207 -5.22 -10.14 4.67
N GLY A 208 -4.85 -11.37 5.04
CA GLY A 208 -4.69 -12.48 4.08
C GLY A 208 -3.48 -12.36 3.14
N VAL A 209 -2.50 -11.51 3.46
CA VAL A 209 -1.33 -11.25 2.61
C VAL A 209 -0.21 -12.25 2.91
N THR A 210 0.40 -12.81 1.86
CA THR A 210 1.64 -13.59 1.98
C THR A 210 2.84 -12.69 1.68
N ILE A 211 3.81 -12.64 2.59
CA ILE A 211 5.05 -11.87 2.45
C ILE A 211 6.24 -12.82 2.56
N THR A 212 7.05 -12.91 1.51
CA THR A 212 8.23 -13.77 1.47
C THR A 212 9.50 -12.98 1.13
N GLY A 213 10.68 -13.59 1.29
CA GLY A 213 11.94 -13.08 0.71
C GLY A 213 13.01 -12.74 1.74
N ASP A 214 14.06 -12.06 1.29
CA ASP A 214 15.21 -11.72 2.15
C ASP A 214 15.08 -10.37 2.88
N GLY A 215 13.97 -9.66 2.70
CA GLY A 215 13.69 -8.34 3.29
C GLY A 215 12.99 -8.39 4.65
N TYR A 216 12.07 -7.44 4.85
CA TYR A 216 11.28 -7.28 6.08
C TYR A 216 9.79 -7.46 5.78
N GLY A 217 9.00 -7.91 6.77
CA GLY A 217 7.56 -8.11 6.61
C GLY A 217 6.78 -6.79 6.70
N VAL A 218 6.11 -6.55 7.82
CA VAL A 218 5.28 -5.36 8.03
C VAL A 218 5.96 -4.38 8.98
N MET A 219 5.95 -3.09 8.63
CA MET A 219 6.28 -2.00 9.54
C MET A 219 5.05 -1.14 9.80
N VAL A 220 4.80 -0.84 11.07
CA VAL A 220 3.94 0.28 11.47
C VAL A 220 4.84 1.32 12.08
N TYR A 221 4.97 2.43 11.39
CA TYR A 221 5.76 3.58 11.78
C TYR A 221 4.84 4.76 12.06
N GLY A 222 5.19 5.55 13.07
CA GLY A 222 4.49 6.79 13.37
C GLY A 222 5.44 7.88 13.83
N SER A 223 5.51 8.99 13.10
CA SER A 223 6.10 10.23 13.59
C SER A 223 5.08 11.37 13.59
N GLY A 224 4.69 11.88 14.77
CA GLY A 224 3.69 12.96 14.88
C GLY A 224 2.65 12.73 15.98
N SER A 225 1.55 13.49 15.95
CA SER A 225 0.46 13.39 16.94
C SER A 225 -0.91 13.67 16.30
N PRO A 226 -1.79 12.66 16.16
CA PRO A 226 -1.51 11.22 16.24
C PRO A 226 -0.79 10.75 14.97
N ALA A 227 0.14 9.81 15.10
CA ALA A 227 1.02 9.41 14.00
C ALA A 227 0.57 8.16 13.23
N PHE A 228 -0.38 7.40 13.77
CA PHE A 228 -1.11 6.30 13.14
C PHE A 228 -2.29 5.98 14.08
N THR A 229 -3.41 5.48 13.53
CA THR A 229 -4.63 5.30 14.32
C THR A 229 -5.38 4.06 13.86
N ARG A 230 -5.37 2.97 14.64
CA ARG A 230 -6.10 1.72 14.35
C ARG A 230 -5.56 0.99 13.10
N VAL A 231 -4.45 0.27 13.26
CA VAL A 231 -3.95 -0.66 12.24
C VAL A 231 -4.40 -2.08 12.60
N THR A 232 -4.97 -2.80 11.64
CA THR A 232 -5.35 -4.23 11.80
C THR A 232 -4.51 -5.10 10.88
N LEU A 233 -3.81 -6.07 11.44
CA LEU A 233 -3.04 -7.07 10.73
C LEU A 233 -3.72 -8.42 11.01
N ASP A 234 -4.22 -9.08 9.98
CA ASP A 234 -5.07 -10.26 10.13
C ASP A 234 -4.68 -11.35 9.13
N ASN A 235 -4.65 -12.61 9.54
CA ASN A 235 -4.42 -13.74 8.64
C ASN A 235 -3.19 -13.55 7.71
N LEU A 236 -2.09 -13.00 8.23
CA LEU A 236 -0.85 -12.80 7.47
C LEU A 236 0.01 -14.06 7.47
N ASP A 237 0.69 -14.33 6.36
CA ASP A 237 1.69 -15.40 6.25
C ASP A 237 3.06 -14.78 5.90
N ILE A 238 3.95 -14.66 6.88
CA ILE A 238 5.21 -13.94 6.75
C ILE A 238 6.40 -14.90 6.92
N ASP A 239 7.19 -15.05 5.86
CA ASP A 239 8.43 -15.83 5.81
C ASP A 239 9.56 -14.96 5.25
N VAL A 240 10.24 -14.24 6.13
CA VAL A 240 11.30 -13.27 5.77
C VAL A 240 12.57 -13.44 6.60
N ASP A 241 13.72 -13.14 6.01
CA ASP A 241 15.02 -13.30 6.69
C ASP A 241 15.25 -12.29 7.85
N HIS A 242 14.58 -11.12 7.86
CA HIS A 242 14.80 -10.07 8.87
C HIS A 242 13.71 -9.96 9.97
N VAL A 243 12.92 -8.88 9.97
CA VAL A 243 11.87 -8.61 10.98
C VAL A 243 10.53 -8.86 10.31
N GLY A 244 9.74 -9.79 10.86
CA GLY A 244 8.43 -10.13 10.32
C GLY A 244 7.41 -9.02 10.58
N VAL A 245 7.35 -8.49 11.80
CA VAL A 245 6.53 -7.32 12.15
C VAL A 245 7.35 -6.38 13.04
N SER A 246 7.43 -5.11 12.63
CA SER A 246 8.12 -4.03 13.33
C SER A 246 7.12 -2.92 13.69
N LEU A 247 7.03 -2.59 14.98
CA LEU A 247 6.22 -1.47 15.45
C LEU A 247 7.16 -0.43 16.04
N ASN A 248 7.28 0.72 15.37
CA ASN A 248 8.20 1.79 15.75
C ASN A 248 7.44 3.12 15.86
N GLN A 249 7.19 3.55 17.08
CA GLN A 249 6.52 4.82 17.34
C GLN A 249 7.47 5.83 17.95
N ASN A 250 7.70 6.92 17.22
CA ASN A 250 8.53 8.04 17.69
C ASN A 250 7.62 9.26 17.95
N GLY A 251 6.76 9.17 18.98
CA GLY A 251 5.77 10.20 19.32
C GLY A 251 4.96 9.91 20.59
N THR A 252 4.11 10.85 21.01
CA THR A 252 3.17 10.64 22.12
C THR A 252 2.01 9.78 21.63
N VAL A 253 1.84 8.59 22.20
CA VAL A 253 0.72 7.69 21.88
C VAL A 253 -0.59 8.33 22.34
N GLY A 254 -1.43 8.72 21.38
CA GLY A 254 -2.80 9.10 21.67
C GLY A 254 -3.61 7.86 22.10
N PRO A 255 -4.67 8.01 22.91
CA PRO A 255 -5.51 6.89 23.38
C PRO A 255 -6.24 6.12 22.26
N SER A 256 -6.07 6.54 21.00
CA SER A 256 -6.67 5.97 19.80
C SER A 256 -5.69 5.15 18.96
N SER A 257 -4.40 5.13 19.31
CA SER A 257 -3.36 4.42 18.55
C SER A 257 -3.31 2.97 19.03
N ASN A 258 -4.00 2.09 18.30
CA ASN A 258 -4.02 0.65 18.54
C ASN A 258 -3.51 -0.06 17.29
N VAL A 259 -2.73 -1.12 17.49
CA VAL A 259 -2.41 -2.11 16.47
C VAL A 259 -2.99 -3.43 16.94
N THR A 260 -3.84 -4.04 16.12
CA THR A 260 -4.37 -5.40 16.30
C THR A 260 -3.60 -6.35 15.38
N LEU A 261 -3.12 -7.47 15.93
CA LEU A 261 -2.50 -8.56 15.17
C LEU A 261 -3.26 -9.86 15.49
N ASP A 262 -3.92 -10.42 14.49
CA ASP A 262 -4.83 -11.58 14.58
C ASP A 262 -4.48 -12.65 13.52
N ASP A 263 -4.72 -13.93 13.86
CA ASP A 263 -4.59 -15.13 13.00
C ASP A 263 -3.33 -15.19 12.09
N SER A 264 -2.21 -14.57 12.51
CA SER A 264 -1.03 -14.37 11.66
C SER A 264 0.12 -15.32 12.01
N THR A 265 0.81 -15.80 10.97
CA THR A 265 1.99 -16.69 11.06
C THR A 265 3.25 -15.93 10.70
N ILE A 266 4.27 -16.01 11.57
CA ILE A 266 5.62 -15.50 11.31
C ILE A 266 6.58 -16.70 11.38
N ALA A 267 6.93 -17.26 10.22
CA ALA A 267 7.72 -18.48 10.09
C ALA A 267 9.24 -18.24 10.27
N SER A 268 9.70 -17.04 9.95
CA SER A 268 11.09 -16.61 10.10
C SER A 268 11.14 -15.10 10.39
N GLY A 269 12.12 -14.70 11.19
CA GLY A 269 12.33 -13.31 11.59
C GLY A 269 11.91 -12.99 13.02
N THR A 270 12.35 -11.84 13.51
CA THR A 270 11.98 -11.35 14.86
C THR A 270 10.71 -10.51 14.79
N ALA A 271 9.88 -10.54 15.84
CA ALA A 271 8.86 -9.54 16.06
C ALA A 271 9.40 -8.53 17.08
N SER A 272 9.70 -7.31 16.63
CA SER A 272 10.28 -6.27 17.47
C SER A 272 9.28 -5.15 17.68
N VAL A 273 8.92 -4.92 18.94
CA VAL A 273 8.03 -3.85 19.36
C VAL A 273 8.81 -2.86 20.21
N ASP A 274 8.86 -1.61 19.76
CA ASP A 274 9.37 -0.47 20.54
C ASP A 274 8.28 0.63 20.57
N GLY A 275 7.48 0.65 21.65
CA GLY A 275 6.34 1.58 21.78
C GLY A 275 5.31 1.19 22.85
N THR A 276 4.34 2.07 23.11
CA THR A 276 3.20 1.84 24.01
C THR A 276 1.90 1.64 23.19
N GLY A 277 0.94 0.85 23.69
CA GLY A 277 -0.40 0.71 23.05
C GLY A 277 -0.57 -0.40 22.02
N ILE A 278 -0.09 -1.62 22.29
CA ILE A 278 -0.32 -2.79 21.42
C ILE A 278 -1.35 -3.72 22.04
N LEU A 279 -2.31 -4.13 21.22
CA LEU A 279 -3.35 -5.08 21.55
C LEU A 279 -3.20 -6.27 20.60
N ILE A 280 -2.69 -7.39 21.10
CA ILE A 280 -2.67 -8.65 20.33
C ILE A 280 -4.00 -9.35 20.63
N GLU A 281 -4.86 -9.50 19.63
CA GLU A 281 -6.13 -10.24 19.71
C GLU A 281 -6.01 -11.45 18.78
N GLY A 282 -6.16 -12.68 19.30
CA GLY A 282 -6.20 -13.91 18.50
C GLY A 282 -4.93 -14.78 18.48
N ASP A 283 -4.82 -15.69 17.52
CA ASP A 283 -3.78 -16.72 17.43
C ASP A 283 -2.54 -16.19 16.67
N VAL A 284 -1.52 -15.71 17.38
CA VAL A 284 -0.21 -15.40 16.79
C VAL A 284 0.73 -16.60 16.88
N THR A 285 1.01 -17.23 15.74
CA THR A 285 1.97 -18.33 15.67
C THR A 285 3.32 -17.81 15.21
N VAL A 286 4.29 -17.81 16.13
CA VAL A 286 5.71 -17.67 15.79
C VAL A 286 6.30 -19.07 15.77
N ASP A 287 6.57 -19.61 14.59
CA ASP A 287 7.20 -20.93 14.43
C ASP A 287 8.70 -20.73 14.10
N GLY A 288 9.56 -21.69 14.44
CA GLY A 288 11.00 -21.64 14.18
C GLY A 288 11.90 -21.43 15.40
N ALA A 289 12.97 -22.21 15.49
CA ALA A 289 13.93 -22.14 16.60
C ALA A 289 14.79 -20.87 16.53
N GLY A 290 14.61 -19.96 17.48
CA GLY A 290 15.39 -18.71 17.59
C GLY A 290 14.58 -17.43 17.38
N ASN A 291 13.31 -17.55 16.98
CA ASN A 291 12.41 -16.42 16.83
C ASN A 291 11.94 -15.90 18.20
N THR A 292 11.93 -14.58 18.37
CA THR A 292 11.56 -13.91 19.62
C THR A 292 10.50 -12.85 19.36
N VAL A 293 9.54 -12.77 20.28
CA VAL A 293 8.65 -11.61 20.43
C VAL A 293 9.26 -10.74 21.52
N SER A 294 9.78 -9.57 21.16
CA SER A 294 10.34 -8.60 22.11
C SER A 294 9.39 -7.42 22.27
N LEU A 295 8.73 -7.34 23.42
CA LEU A 295 7.87 -6.22 23.79
C LEU A 295 8.68 -5.24 24.66
N GLN A 296 9.11 -4.11 24.07
CA GLN A 296 9.72 -2.99 24.80
C GLN A 296 8.73 -1.83 24.91
N GLY A 297 8.05 -1.75 26.05
CA GLY A 297 7.15 -0.63 26.37
C GLY A 297 7.74 0.20 27.52
N THR A 298 8.10 1.46 27.25
CA THR A 298 8.48 2.41 28.30
C THR A 298 7.26 3.19 28.79
N GLY A 299 6.44 2.53 29.63
CA GLY A 299 5.43 3.19 30.45
C GLY A 299 3.99 3.17 29.90
N GLY A 300 3.09 2.54 30.65
CA GLY A 300 1.64 2.56 30.40
C GLY A 300 1.11 1.23 29.89
N GLU A 301 0.22 0.62 30.69
CA GLU A 301 -0.71 -0.49 30.40
C GLU A 301 -0.42 -1.27 29.11
N THR A 302 0.50 -2.23 29.16
CA THR A 302 0.58 -3.29 28.14
C THR A 302 -0.54 -4.28 28.47
N ALA A 303 -1.73 -4.10 27.90
CA ALA A 303 -2.80 -5.09 28.02
C ALA A 303 -2.48 -6.26 27.08
N CYS A 304 -1.70 -7.23 27.55
CA CYS A 304 -1.80 -8.58 27.00
C CYS A 304 -3.17 -9.11 27.42
N ASP A 305 -4.20 -9.03 26.59
CA ASP A 305 -5.39 -9.83 26.81
C ASP A 305 -5.13 -11.26 26.29
N THR A 306 -4.43 -12.07 27.10
CA THR A 306 -4.23 -13.49 26.79
C THR A 306 -5.48 -14.34 27.02
N THR A 307 -6.60 -13.73 27.43
CA THR A 307 -7.84 -14.47 27.69
C THR A 307 -8.45 -15.05 26.42
N ASN A 308 -8.07 -14.50 25.25
CA ASN A 308 -8.38 -15.00 23.90
C ASN A 308 -7.13 -15.24 23.02
N ALA A 309 -5.91 -15.06 23.54
CA ALA A 309 -4.71 -15.25 22.73
C ALA A 309 -4.43 -16.74 22.51
N GLY A 310 -4.23 -17.11 21.25
CA GLY A 310 -3.84 -18.45 20.85
C GLY A 310 -2.48 -18.89 21.36
N THR A 311 -2.09 -20.08 20.90
CA THR A 311 -0.84 -20.73 21.31
C THR A 311 0.36 -19.98 20.76
N VAL A 312 1.00 -19.12 21.55
CA VAL A 312 2.32 -18.56 21.19
C VAL A 312 3.38 -19.65 21.32
N THR A 313 3.86 -20.20 20.21
CA THR A 313 4.92 -21.23 20.18
C THR A 313 6.33 -20.62 20.11
N GLY A 314 6.65 -19.69 21.02
CA GLY A 314 7.98 -19.02 21.05
C GLY A 314 8.33 -18.44 22.42
N SER A 315 9.57 -17.95 22.58
CA SER A 315 9.99 -17.23 23.79
C SER A 315 9.61 -15.75 23.70
N ILE A 316 8.69 -15.29 24.55
CA ILE A 316 8.38 -13.86 24.71
C ILE A 316 9.38 -13.25 25.71
N ALA A 317 10.15 -12.27 25.28
CA ALA A 317 11.05 -11.50 26.15
C ALA A 317 10.40 -10.16 26.51
N TYR A 318 9.96 -10.01 27.76
CA TYR A 318 9.47 -8.75 28.31
C TYR A 318 10.63 -7.98 28.94
N ASN A 319 10.91 -6.77 28.45
CA ASN A 319 11.79 -5.79 29.10
C ASN A 319 10.95 -4.64 29.68
N GLY A 320 9.90 -4.98 30.44
CA GLY A 320 9.02 -4.04 31.15
C GLY A 320 8.45 -4.74 32.39
N GLY A 321 8.37 -4.04 33.52
CA GLY A 321 8.20 -4.62 34.87
C GLY A 321 6.91 -5.38 35.19
N ASN A 322 6.05 -5.68 34.20
CA ASN A 322 4.87 -6.51 34.39
C ASN A 322 4.98 -7.76 33.51
N SER A 323 4.95 -8.93 34.15
CA SER A 323 4.83 -10.22 33.47
C SER A 323 3.38 -10.44 33.07
N CYS A 324 3.14 -10.83 31.82
CA CYS A 324 1.85 -11.40 31.41
C CYS A 324 1.76 -12.85 31.96
N PRO A 325 0.59 -13.31 32.44
CA PRO A 325 0.38 -14.67 32.90
C PRO A 325 0.44 -15.70 31.76
#